data_AF-A0A2E5YG90-F1
#
_entry.id   AF-A0A2E5YG90-F1
#
_cell.length_a   1.000
_cell.length_b   1.000
_cell.length_c   1.000
_cell.angle_alpha   90.00
_cell.angle_beta   90.00
_cell.angle_gamma   90.00
#
_symmetry.space_group_name_H-M   'P 1'
#
loop_
_entity.id
_entity.type
_entity.pdbx_description
1 polymer ?
#
loop_
_entity_poly.entity_id
_entity_poly.type
_entity_poly.pdbx_seq_one_letter_code
_entity_poly.pdbx_strand_id
1 'polypeptide(L)'
;MGPKGPVPGVLVWVLIEWLHRGKPTILGAATGIVAGLVAITPACASVGPLGAMAVGAGAAVFCYAAVTMLKPALGYDDSLDVFGVHGIGGAWGALATGLFIMETTDAGYGGQIGIQIQSILITAVFACAATAAILYAMKAVMGDLRVSEEAETEGLDLSEHSETAYG
;
A
#
# COMPACT_ATOMS: atom_id res chain seq x y z
N MET A 1 26.77 -4.73 9.15
CA MET A 1 25.41 -4.68 8.59
C MET A 1 24.61 -3.64 9.38
N GLY A 2 24.34 -2.47 8.80
CA GLY A 2 23.47 -1.48 9.44
C GLY A 2 22.00 -1.89 9.38
N PRO A 3 21.12 -1.38 10.27
CA PRO A 3 19.71 -1.72 10.28
C PRO A 3 19.03 -1.27 8.97
N LYS A 4 18.51 -2.22 8.18
CA LYS A 4 17.66 -1.97 6.99
C LYS A 4 16.16 -2.14 7.31
N GLY A 5 15.75 -1.83 8.55
CA GLY A 5 14.38 -2.03 9.03
C GLY A 5 13.44 -0.84 8.76
N PRO A 6 12.11 -0.99 8.96
CA PRO A 6 11.08 0.02 8.69
C PRO A 6 11.08 1.22 9.64
N VAL A 7 12.11 1.36 10.48
CA VAL A 7 12.24 2.37 11.54
C VAL A 7 12.00 3.80 11.04
N PRO A 8 12.47 4.21 9.85
CA PRO A 8 12.19 5.54 9.32
C PRO A 8 10.72 5.74 8.93
N GLY A 9 10.05 4.70 8.41
CA GLY A 9 8.66 4.80 7.94
C GLY A 9 7.68 5.04 9.09
N VAL A 10 7.82 4.30 10.18
CA VAL A 10 6.95 4.50 11.36
C VAL A 10 7.15 5.86 12.02
N LEU A 11 8.40 6.29 12.19
CA LEU A 11 8.70 7.59 12.83
C LEU A 11 8.19 8.75 11.98
N VAL A 12 8.39 8.68 10.66
CA VAL A 12 7.91 9.71 9.73
C VAL A 12 6.37 9.70 9.68
N TRP A 13 5.72 8.54 9.64
CA TRP A 13 4.25 8.47 9.66
C TRP A 13 3.69 9.09 10.93
N VAL A 14 4.19 8.69 12.10
CA VAL A 14 3.76 9.21 13.40
C VAL A 14 3.97 10.73 13.48
N LEU A 15 5.09 11.24 12.95
CA LEU A 15 5.35 12.67 12.89
C LEU A 15 4.36 13.40 11.96
N ILE A 16 4.12 12.88 10.75
CA ILE A 16 3.16 13.46 9.81
C ILE A 16 1.76 13.47 10.43
N GLU A 17 1.34 12.35 11.04
CA GLU A 17 0.05 12.23 11.70
C GLU A 17 -0.09 13.24 12.85
N TRP A 18 0.95 13.39 13.66
CA TRP A 18 0.95 14.36 14.75
C TRP A 18 0.84 15.79 14.22
N LEU A 19 1.61 16.15 13.19
CA LEU A 19 1.55 17.49 12.58
C LEU A 19 0.19 17.78 11.92
N HIS A 20 -0.41 16.79 11.26
CA HIS A 20 -1.68 16.97 10.54
C HIS A 20 -2.91 16.87 11.46
N ARG A 21 -2.91 15.95 12.43
CA ARG A 21 -4.09 15.62 13.28
C ARG A 21 -3.93 15.99 14.74
N GLY A 22 -2.79 16.53 15.15
CA GLY A 22 -2.51 16.98 16.51
C GLY A 22 -2.20 15.87 17.52
N LYS A 23 -2.41 14.59 17.17
CA LYS A 23 -2.11 13.44 18.03
C LYS A 23 -1.74 12.20 17.21
N PRO A 24 -0.68 11.46 17.58
CA PRO A 24 -0.35 10.19 16.93
C PRO A 24 -1.27 9.07 17.40
N THR A 25 -1.46 8.04 16.58
CA THR A 25 -2.29 6.86 16.90
C THR A 25 -1.50 5.56 16.78
N ILE A 26 -1.92 4.53 17.53
CA ILE A 26 -1.32 3.18 17.44
C ILE A 26 -1.60 2.56 16.07
N LEU A 27 -2.81 2.75 15.54
CA LEU A 27 -3.18 2.28 14.20
C LEU A 27 -2.32 2.97 13.14
N GLY A 28 -2.16 4.29 13.22
CA GLY A 28 -1.27 5.04 12.33
C GLY A 28 0.18 4.54 12.39
N ALA A 29 0.71 4.28 13.59
CA ALA A 29 2.03 3.70 13.75
C ALA A 29 2.14 2.30 13.10
N ALA A 30 1.15 1.42 13.32
CA ALA A 30 1.11 0.10 12.70
C ALA A 30 1.06 0.19 11.16
N THR A 31 0.21 1.06 10.62
CA THR A 31 0.12 1.32 9.17
C THR A 31 1.45 1.85 8.63
N GLY A 32 2.12 2.75 9.34
CA GLY A 32 3.44 3.27 8.97
C GLY A 32 4.54 2.20 8.94
N ILE A 33 4.50 1.22 9.86
CA ILE A 33 5.40 0.06 9.84
C ILE A 33 5.14 -0.77 8.58
N VAL A 34 3.88 -1.12 8.30
CA VAL A 34 3.51 -1.93 7.14
C VAL A 34 3.89 -1.22 5.84
N ALA A 35 3.60 0.08 5.71
CA ALA A 35 3.98 0.88 4.55
C ALA A 35 5.50 0.84 4.30
N GLY A 36 6.30 1.00 5.35
CA GLY A 36 7.77 0.87 5.26
C GLY A 36 8.23 -0.52 4.83
N LEU A 37 7.61 -1.58 5.35
CA LEU A 37 7.91 -2.98 5.00
C LEU A 37 7.54 -3.30 3.54
N VAL A 38 6.38 -2.84 3.09
CA VAL A 38 5.96 -2.97 1.69
C VAL A 38 6.97 -2.28 0.78
N ALA A 39 7.28 -1.01 1.04
CA ALA A 39 8.15 -0.23 0.17
C ALA A 39 9.59 -0.75 0.11
N ILE A 40 10.13 -1.32 1.20
CA ILE A 40 11.49 -1.86 1.20
C ILE A 40 11.59 -3.22 0.50
N THR A 41 10.47 -3.95 0.32
CA THR A 41 10.46 -5.30 -0.28
C THR A 41 11.18 -5.37 -1.64
N PRO A 42 10.90 -4.51 -2.63
CA PRO A 42 11.64 -4.54 -3.90
C PRO A 42 13.07 -3.97 -3.83
N ALA A 43 13.43 -3.29 -2.74
CA ALA A 43 14.68 -2.55 -2.61
C ALA A 43 15.71 -3.21 -1.67
N CYS A 44 15.28 -4.12 -0.79
CA CYS A 44 16.04 -4.57 0.39
C CYS A 44 17.43 -5.14 0.08
N ALA A 45 17.56 -5.82 -1.07
CA ALA A 45 18.80 -6.43 -1.54
C ALA A 45 19.73 -5.45 -2.27
N SER A 46 19.19 -4.35 -2.80
CA SER A 46 19.87 -3.54 -3.82
C SER A 46 20.26 -2.14 -3.34
N VAL A 47 19.68 -1.67 -2.22
CA VAL A 47 19.93 -0.33 -1.68
C VAL A 47 20.81 -0.36 -0.42
N GLY A 48 21.60 0.69 -0.22
CA GLY A 48 22.39 0.92 0.98
C GLY A 48 21.57 1.45 2.16
N PRO A 49 22.16 1.63 3.36
CA PRO A 49 21.44 2.10 4.54
C PRO A 49 20.73 3.45 4.35
N LEU A 50 21.37 4.43 3.71
CA LEU A 50 20.74 5.73 3.44
C LEU A 50 19.59 5.61 2.44
N GLY A 51 19.72 4.76 1.42
CA GLY A 51 18.64 4.44 0.48
C GLY A 51 17.46 3.79 1.19
N ALA A 52 17.69 2.83 2.09
CA ALA A 52 16.64 2.21 2.89
C ALA A 52 15.90 3.25 3.78
N MET A 53 16.62 4.26 4.31
CA MET A 53 15.99 5.35 5.03
C MET A 53 15.09 6.21 4.15
N ALA A 54 15.55 6.56 2.95
CA ALA A 54 14.76 7.32 1.99
C ALA A 54 13.51 6.53 1.52
N VAL A 55 13.65 5.22 1.29
CA VAL A 55 12.52 4.33 0.95
C VAL A 55 11.46 4.36 2.05
N GLY A 56 11.85 4.12 3.32
CA GLY A 56 10.91 4.12 4.44
C GLY A 56 10.24 5.47 4.68
N ALA A 57 11.01 6.57 4.64
CA ALA A 57 10.47 7.91 4.80
C ALA A 57 9.51 8.30 3.66
N GLY A 58 9.87 7.99 2.42
CA GLY A 58 8.99 8.23 1.27
C GLY A 58 7.71 7.39 1.35
N ALA A 59 7.79 6.13 1.80
CA ALA A 59 6.62 5.29 1.99
C ALA A 59 5.63 5.92 2.97
N ALA A 60 6.13 6.46 4.09
CA ALA A 60 5.29 7.16 5.04
C ALA A 60 4.58 8.38 4.41
N VAL A 61 5.29 9.19 3.63
CA VAL A 61 4.71 10.37 2.96
C VAL A 61 3.64 9.96 1.94
N PHE A 62 3.98 9.06 1.01
CA PHE A 62 3.09 8.72 -0.09
C PHE A 62 1.88 7.90 0.39
N CYS A 63 2.09 6.91 1.26
CA CYS A 63 1.00 6.09 1.78
C CYS A 63 0.10 6.92 2.73
N TYR A 64 0.65 7.81 3.56
CA TYR A 64 -0.17 8.69 4.40
C TYR A 64 -1.05 9.61 3.54
N ALA A 65 -0.48 10.23 2.50
CA ALA A 65 -1.24 11.06 1.58
C ALA A 65 -2.34 10.26 0.85
N ALA A 66 -2.02 9.03 0.42
CA ALA A 66 -2.99 8.16 -0.23
C ALA A 66 -4.17 7.81 0.70
N VAL A 67 -3.88 7.41 1.93
CA VAL A 67 -4.89 6.97 2.90
C VAL A 67 -5.71 8.12 3.45
N THR A 68 -5.07 9.26 3.77
CA THR A 68 -5.73 10.33 4.53
C THR A 68 -6.23 11.48 3.68
N MET A 69 -5.76 11.61 2.43
CA MET A 69 -6.15 12.69 1.52
C MET A 69 -6.80 12.13 0.27
N LEU A 70 -6.12 11.22 -0.45
CA LEU A 70 -6.60 10.73 -1.75
C LEU A 70 -7.87 9.88 -1.62
N LYS A 71 -7.90 8.92 -0.70
CA LYS A 71 -9.07 8.09 -0.40
C LYS A 71 -10.34 8.90 -0.14
N PRO A 72 -10.38 9.80 0.86
CA PRO A 72 -11.57 10.62 1.09
C PRO A 72 -11.87 11.59 -0.07
N ALA A 73 -10.87 12.08 -0.81
CA ALA A 73 -11.10 12.95 -1.96
C ALA A 73 -11.73 12.24 -3.16
N LEU A 74 -11.38 10.96 -3.38
CA LEU A 74 -11.91 10.14 -4.47
C LEU A 74 -13.12 9.30 -4.06
N GLY A 75 -13.39 9.17 -2.76
CA GLY A 75 -14.57 8.46 -2.24
C GLY A 75 -14.57 6.96 -2.49
N TYR A 76 -13.41 6.33 -2.72
CA TYR A 76 -13.35 4.87 -2.87
C TYR A 76 -13.40 4.18 -1.51
N ASP A 77 -14.11 3.05 -1.47
CA ASP A 77 -14.28 2.20 -0.29
C ASP A 77 -13.10 1.21 -0.20
N ASP A 78 -12.13 1.52 0.66
CA ASP A 78 -10.96 0.69 0.95
C ASP A 78 -10.83 0.55 2.46
N SER A 79 -11.52 -0.45 3.02
CA SER A 79 -11.68 -0.61 4.47
C SER A 79 -10.35 -0.87 5.20
N LEU A 80 -9.39 -1.51 4.54
CA LEU A 80 -8.09 -1.90 5.11
C LEU A 80 -6.93 -1.04 4.60
N ASP A 81 -7.23 0.04 3.87
CA ASP A 81 -6.22 0.91 3.24
C ASP A 81 -5.24 0.14 2.33
N VAL A 82 -5.70 -0.96 1.71
CA VAL A 82 -4.86 -1.86 0.90
C VAL A 82 -4.26 -1.12 -0.29
N PHE A 83 -5.06 -0.32 -1.00
CA PHE A 83 -4.56 0.41 -2.16
C PHE A 83 -3.55 1.47 -1.75
N GLY A 84 -3.83 2.22 -0.67
CA GLY A 84 -2.96 3.27 -0.17
C GLY A 84 -1.63 2.75 0.37
N VAL A 85 -1.63 1.61 1.08
CA VAL A 85 -0.43 1.05 1.71
C VAL A 85 0.34 0.12 0.76
N HIS A 86 -0.36 -0.76 0.05
CA HIS A 86 0.26 -1.77 -0.82
C HIS A 86 0.43 -1.28 -2.25
N GLY A 87 -0.62 -0.69 -2.84
CA GLY A 87 -0.57 -0.17 -4.21
C GLY A 87 0.41 1.00 -4.34
N ILE A 88 0.18 2.08 -3.58
CA ILE A 88 1.04 3.27 -3.63
C ILE A 88 2.40 3.00 -2.98
N GLY A 89 2.45 2.31 -1.84
CA GLY A 89 3.71 1.96 -1.17
C GLY A 89 4.59 1.02 -2.00
N GLY A 90 4.00 0.04 -2.68
CA GLY A 90 4.71 -0.84 -3.60
C GLY A 90 5.24 -0.10 -4.84
N ALA A 91 4.44 0.80 -5.42
CA ALA A 91 4.88 1.64 -6.53
C ALA A 91 6.05 2.56 -6.14
N TRP A 92 5.97 3.21 -4.97
CA TRP A 92 7.09 3.98 -4.43
C TRP A 92 8.32 3.10 -4.20
N GLY A 93 8.14 1.93 -3.58
CA GLY A 93 9.23 0.99 -3.34
C GLY A 93 9.97 0.59 -4.61
N ALA A 94 9.24 0.21 -5.67
CA ALA A 94 9.81 -0.15 -6.96
C ALA A 94 10.57 1.02 -7.59
N LEU A 95 9.99 2.22 -7.59
CA LEU A 95 10.66 3.41 -8.09
C LEU A 95 11.93 3.72 -7.29
N ALA A 96 11.84 3.68 -5.96
CA ALA A 96 12.94 3.93 -5.05
C ALA A 96 14.07 2.88 -5.18
N THR A 97 13.75 1.63 -5.56
CA THR A 97 14.77 0.64 -5.96
C THR A 97 15.62 1.19 -7.09
N GLY A 98 15.02 1.71 -8.16
CA GLY A 98 15.76 2.29 -9.29
C GLY A 98 16.55 3.55 -8.91
N LEU A 99 16.01 4.39 -8.02
CA LEU A 99 16.64 5.63 -7.57
C LEU A 99 17.86 5.41 -6.66
N PHE A 100 17.81 4.40 -5.80
CA PHE A 100 18.82 4.18 -4.75
C PHE A 100 19.62 2.90 -4.91
N ILE A 101 19.54 2.25 -6.07
CA ILE A 101 20.34 1.07 -6.40
C ILE A 101 21.83 1.40 -6.28
N MET A 102 22.59 0.55 -5.60
CA MET A 102 24.04 0.76 -5.44
C MET A 102 24.82 0.36 -6.70
N GLU A 103 24.42 -0.75 -7.32
CA GLU A 103 25.08 -1.33 -8.49
C GLU A 103 24.05 -1.60 -9.59
N THR A 104 24.29 -1.04 -10.76
CA THR A 104 23.39 -1.18 -11.93
C THR A 104 23.84 -2.30 -12.86
N THR A 105 22.89 -2.85 -13.61
CA THR A 105 23.15 -3.66 -14.82
C THR A 105 23.57 -2.76 -16.00
N ASP A 106 23.74 -3.36 -17.18
CA ASP A 106 24.03 -2.70 -18.46
C ASP A 106 23.04 -1.57 -18.82
N ALA A 107 21.85 -1.53 -18.20
CA ALA A 107 20.88 -0.45 -18.37
C ALA A 107 21.36 0.90 -17.80
N GLY A 108 22.35 0.92 -16.91
CA GLY A 108 22.77 2.11 -16.18
C GLY A 108 21.70 2.63 -15.19
N TYR A 109 22.08 3.57 -14.32
CA TYR A 109 21.18 4.12 -13.30
C TYR A 109 19.89 4.71 -13.88
N GLY A 110 19.99 5.45 -14.99
CA GLY A 110 18.81 6.01 -15.66
C GLY A 110 17.91 4.95 -16.29
N GLY A 111 18.50 3.93 -16.92
CA GLY A 111 17.74 2.82 -17.50
C GLY A 111 17.04 1.98 -16.43
N GLN A 112 17.65 1.82 -15.25
CA GLN A 112 17.02 1.15 -14.11
C GLN A 112 15.74 1.85 -13.67
N ILE A 113 15.72 3.19 -13.57
CA ILE A 113 14.50 3.95 -13.27
C ILE A 113 13.42 3.67 -14.33
N GLY A 114 13.79 3.67 -15.62
CA GLY A 114 12.87 3.36 -16.72
C GLY A 114 12.24 1.96 -16.60
N ILE A 115 13.06 0.95 -16.28
CA ILE A 115 12.60 -0.43 -16.06
C ILE A 115 11.60 -0.50 -14.88
N GLN A 116 11.88 0.21 -13.78
CA GLN A 116 10.98 0.21 -12.62
C GLN A 116 9.65 0.91 -12.95
N ILE A 117 9.67 2.04 -13.66
CA ILE A 117 8.43 2.70 -14.12
C ILE A 117 7.62 1.77 -15.02
N GLN A 118 8.27 1.09 -15.97
CA GLN A 118 7.61 0.12 -16.84
C GLN A 118 7.00 -1.02 -16.03
N SER A 119 7.73 -1.56 -15.04
CA SER A 119 7.24 -2.62 -14.15
C SER A 119 5.99 -2.18 -13.37
N ILE A 120 5.99 -0.97 -12.81
CA ILE A 120 4.86 -0.41 -12.07
C ILE A 120 3.63 -0.30 -12.99
N LEU A 121 3.78 0.27 -14.18
CA LEU A 121 2.68 0.47 -15.12
C LEU A 121 2.08 -0.85 -15.61
N ILE A 122 2.94 -1.80 -15.99
CA ILE A 122 2.50 -3.13 -16.43
C ILE A 122 1.77 -3.85 -15.30
N THR A 123 2.32 -3.82 -14.08
CA THR A 123 1.71 -4.46 -12.91
C THR A 123 0.36 -3.84 -12.58
N ALA A 124 0.24 -2.50 -12.61
CA ALA A 124 -1.01 -1.81 -12.35
C ALA A 124 -2.08 -2.17 -13.39
N VAL A 125 -1.74 -2.10 -14.68
CA VAL A 125 -2.68 -2.45 -15.77
C VAL A 125 -3.10 -3.92 -15.66
N PHE A 126 -2.15 -4.83 -15.46
CA PHE A 126 -2.43 -6.25 -15.34
C PHE A 126 -3.32 -6.54 -14.12
N ALA A 127 -2.98 -6.02 -12.95
CA ALA A 127 -3.74 -6.25 -11.73
C ALA A 127 -5.17 -5.72 -11.87
N CYS A 128 -5.35 -4.47 -12.32
CA CYS A 128 -6.68 -3.91 -12.52
C CYS A 128 -7.49 -4.68 -13.57
N ALA A 129 -6.90 -5.01 -14.72
CA ALA A 129 -7.61 -5.72 -15.79
C ALA A 129 -7.96 -7.16 -15.38
N ALA A 130 -7.03 -7.89 -14.77
CA ALA A 130 -7.26 -9.26 -14.33
C ALA A 130 -8.29 -9.31 -13.20
N THR A 131 -8.17 -8.46 -12.18
CA THR A 131 -9.16 -8.37 -11.10
C THR A 131 -10.53 -7.99 -11.64
N ALA A 132 -10.65 -7.01 -12.54
CA ALA A 132 -11.92 -6.66 -13.15
C ALA A 132 -12.52 -7.84 -13.93
N ALA A 133 -11.71 -8.51 -14.77
CA ALA A 133 -12.16 -9.68 -15.53
C ALA A 133 -12.68 -10.80 -14.61
N ILE A 134 -11.96 -11.09 -13.53
CA ILE A 134 -12.37 -12.10 -12.53
C ILE A 134 -13.67 -11.68 -11.85
N LEU A 135 -13.77 -10.44 -11.37
CA LEU A 135 -14.98 -9.96 -10.67
C LEU A 135 -16.19 -9.93 -11.61
N TYR A 136 -16.06 -9.50 -12.86
CA TYR A 136 -17.18 -9.54 -13.81
C TYR A 136 -17.58 -10.97 -14.18
N ALA A 137 -16.62 -11.89 -14.32
CA ALA A 137 -16.92 -13.30 -14.56
C ALA A 137 -17.65 -13.93 -13.36
N MET A 138 -17.18 -13.67 -12.13
CA MET A 138 -17.86 -14.13 -10.92
C MET A 138 -19.26 -13.54 -10.82
N LYS A 139 -19.42 -12.23 -11.08
CA LYS A 139 -20.71 -11.56 -11.06
C LYS A 139 -21.70 -12.18 -12.05
N ALA A 140 -21.23 -12.56 -13.24
CA ALA A 140 -22.06 -13.20 -14.26
C ALA A 140 -22.53 -14.62 -13.87
N VAL A 141 -21.77 -15.33 -13.03
CA VAL A 141 -22.07 -16.71 -12.63
C VAL A 141 -22.83 -16.77 -11.30
N MET A 142 -22.50 -15.90 -10.35
CA MET A 142 -22.94 -15.97 -8.95
C MET A 142 -23.96 -14.88 -8.57
N GLY A 143 -24.15 -13.86 -9.41
CA GLY A 143 -24.95 -12.68 -9.05
C GLY A 143 -24.11 -11.59 -8.40
N ASP A 144 -24.72 -10.73 -7.58
CA ASP A 144 -23.97 -9.61 -7.00
C ASP A 144 -22.88 -10.08 -6.03
N LEU A 145 -21.74 -9.39 -6.02
CA LEU A 145 -20.57 -9.77 -5.23
C LEU A 145 -20.51 -9.08 -3.85
N ARG A 146 -21.36 -8.07 -3.63
CA ARG A 146 -21.57 -7.42 -2.33
C ARG A 146 -22.92 -7.90 -1.80
N VAL A 147 -23.01 -8.05 -0.48
CA VAL A 147 -24.30 -8.29 0.19
C VAL A 147 -25.23 -7.08 0.03
N SER A 148 -26.52 -7.29 0.30
CA SER A 148 -27.49 -6.17 0.35
C SER A 148 -27.12 -5.16 1.44
N GLU A 149 -27.53 -3.90 1.29
CA GLU A 149 -27.29 -2.85 2.30
C GLU A 149 -27.92 -3.19 3.66
N GLU A 150 -29.06 -3.89 3.64
CA GLU A 150 -29.75 -4.37 4.84
C GLU A 150 -28.91 -5.41 5.58
N ALA A 151 -28.39 -6.42 4.86
CA ALA A 151 -27.49 -7.42 5.41
C ALA A 151 -26.15 -6.81 5.88
N GLU A 152 -25.61 -5.83 5.16
CA GLU A 152 -24.41 -5.11 5.57
C GLU A 152 -24.62 -4.33 6.88
N THR A 153 -25.81 -3.77 7.07
CA THR A 153 -26.19 -3.03 8.30
C THR A 153 -26.46 -3.96 9.47
N GLU A 154 -27.10 -5.12 9.23
CA GLU A 154 -27.36 -6.14 10.26
C GLU A 154 -26.09 -6.85 10.72
N GLY A 155 -25.11 -6.97 9.81
CA GLY A 155 -23.83 -7.63 10.04
C GLY A 155 -23.81 -9.04 9.47
N LEU A 156 -22.72 -9.38 8.78
CA LEU A 156 -22.56 -10.64 8.05
C LEU A 156 -22.71 -11.88 8.94
N ASP A 157 -22.29 -11.80 10.21
CA ASP A 157 -22.42 -12.90 11.16
C ASP A 157 -23.91 -13.27 11.38
N LEU A 158 -24.79 -12.28 11.45
CA LEU A 158 -26.22 -12.51 11.63
C LEU A 158 -26.89 -12.87 10.30
N SER A 159 -26.63 -12.11 9.24
CA SER A 159 -27.33 -12.26 7.96
C SER A 159 -26.96 -13.54 7.21
N GLU A 160 -25.68 -13.93 7.24
CA GLU A 160 -25.17 -15.11 6.50
C GLU A 160 -24.92 -16.33 7.39
N HIS A 161 -24.61 -16.11 8.68
CA HIS A 161 -24.22 -17.18 9.60
C HIS A 161 -25.20 -17.43 10.75
N SER A 162 -26.22 -16.58 10.92
CA SER A 162 -27.20 -16.67 12.02
C SER A 162 -26.53 -16.76 13.41
N GLU A 163 -25.34 -16.19 13.57
CA GLU A 163 -24.55 -16.20 14.81
C GLU A 163 -24.15 -14.78 15.24
N THR A 164 -23.86 -14.60 16.52
CA THR A 164 -23.35 -13.33 17.05
C THR A 164 -21.88 -13.48 17.42
N ALA A 165 -20.98 -12.73 16.78
CA ALA A 165 -19.54 -12.83 17.08
C ALA A 165 -19.16 -12.43 18.52
N TYR A 166 -19.93 -11.54 19.16
CA TYR A 166 -19.58 -10.95 20.47
C TYR A 166 -20.78 -10.81 21.41
N GLY A 167 -21.61 -11.86 21.52
CA GLY A 167 -22.84 -11.87 22.34
C GLY A 167 -22.73 -11.28 23.75
#